data_AF-A0A417SR08-F1
#
_entry.id   AF-A0A417SR08-F1
#
_cell.length_a   1.000
_cell.length_b   1.000
_cell.length_c   1.000
_cell.angle_alpha   90.00
_cell.angle_beta   90.00
_cell.angle_gamma   90.00
#
_symmetry.space_group_name_H-M   'P 1'
#
loop_
_entity.id
_entity.type
_entity.pdbx_description
1 polymer ?
#
loop_
_entity_poly.entity_id
_entity_poly.type
_entity_poly.pdbx_seq_one_letter_code
_entity_poly.pdbx_strand_id
1 'polypeptide(L)'
;MTVEKRIVVGASGASGMPLLMKCLEILRDSEEYRSLLVMSRSAKLTLEQETDWSVSQVEALADEVLEQDNIGAGPASGSYRTEGMVIVPCSMKTAAGIVSGYTDNLLLRAADVTIKEKRPLVLAARETPMSEIHLRNLYELSRLSNVWIVPPMMTFYQKPESIDDMVTHLAAKLLLPFGVEVKEYRRWKGC
;
A
#
# COMPACT_ATOMS: atom_id res chain seq x y z
N MET A 1 -20.54 -19.61 3.58
CA MET A 1 -19.27 -19.07 4.08
C MET A 1 -18.90 -17.93 3.16
N THR A 2 -19.12 -16.70 3.60
CA THR A 2 -18.69 -15.51 2.85
C THR A 2 -17.18 -15.62 2.68
N VAL A 3 -16.71 -15.63 1.44
CA VAL A 3 -15.26 -15.63 1.16
C VAL A 3 -14.75 -14.25 1.55
N GLU A 4 -13.97 -14.17 2.62
CA GLU A 4 -13.30 -12.94 3.05
C GLU A 4 -12.40 -12.43 1.92
N LYS A 5 -12.59 -11.16 1.55
CA LYS A 5 -11.83 -10.47 0.51
C LYS A 5 -10.43 -10.17 1.04
N ARG A 6 -9.38 -10.53 0.31
CA ARG A 6 -7.99 -10.32 0.78
C ARG A 6 -7.33 -9.18 0.02
N ILE A 7 -6.73 -8.25 0.74
CA ILE A 7 -5.91 -7.17 0.16
C ILE A 7 -4.45 -7.39 0.60
N VAL A 8 -3.54 -7.40 -0.37
CA VAL A 8 -2.11 -7.40 -0.05
C VAL A 8 -1.70 -5.99 0.36
N VAL A 9 -1.13 -5.85 1.55
CA VAL A 9 -0.60 -4.58 2.06
C VAL A 9 0.92 -4.69 2.05
N GLY A 10 1.54 -4.05 1.07
CA GLY A 10 2.99 -3.97 0.94
C GLY A 10 3.55 -2.74 1.63
N ALA A 11 4.72 -2.86 2.25
CA ALA A 11 5.48 -1.71 2.75
C ALA A 11 6.92 -1.77 2.26
N SER A 12 7.42 -0.63 1.77
CA SER A 12 8.82 -0.51 1.33
C SER A 12 9.55 0.61 2.07
N GLY A 13 10.88 0.67 1.95
CA GLY A 13 11.74 1.64 2.65
C GLY A 13 11.65 3.07 2.10
N ALA A 14 10.45 3.63 2.07
CA ALA A 14 10.22 5.06 2.01
C ALA A 14 9.56 5.48 3.32
N SER A 15 9.61 6.77 3.62
CA SER A 15 8.94 7.33 4.79
C SER A 15 7.42 7.39 4.62
N GLY A 16 6.72 7.41 5.74
CA GLY A 16 5.25 7.41 5.79
C GLY A 16 4.69 6.18 6.49
N MET A 17 5.40 5.62 7.46
CA MET A 17 4.96 4.43 8.20
C MET A 17 3.66 4.61 9.00
N PRO A 18 3.33 5.80 9.56
CA PRO A 18 1.99 6.02 10.13
C PRO A 18 0.84 5.78 9.13
N LEU A 19 1.10 5.96 7.84
CA LEU A 19 0.15 5.75 6.76
C LEU A 19 -0.09 4.25 6.50
N LEU A 20 0.95 3.42 6.60
CA LEU A 20 0.83 1.96 6.62
C LEU A 20 -0.02 1.50 7.80
N MET A 21 0.33 1.95 9.00
CA MET A 21 -0.37 1.57 10.23
C MET A 21 -1.85 1.91 10.14
N LYS A 22 -2.19 3.12 9.67
CA LYS A 22 -3.58 3.53 9.49
C LYS A 22 -4.32 2.68 8.45
N CYS A 23 -3.68 2.29 7.36
CA CYS A 23 -4.29 1.35 6.40
C CYS A 23 -4.57 -0.01 7.04
N LEU A 24 -3.67 -0.54 7.88
CA LEU A 24 -3.87 -1.80 8.59
C LEU A 24 -4.98 -1.71 9.64
N GLU A 25 -5.04 -0.61 10.41
CA GLU A 25 -6.12 -0.34 11.37
C GLU A 25 -7.50 -0.35 10.68
N ILE A 26 -7.64 0.40 9.57
CA ILE A 26 -8.89 0.46 8.80
C ILE A 26 -9.30 -0.92 8.28
N LEU A 27 -8.34 -1.71 7.77
CA LEU A 27 -8.64 -3.05 7.24
C LEU A 27 -8.99 -4.03 8.34
N ARG A 28 -8.34 -3.93 9.51
CA ARG A 28 -8.64 -4.76 10.68
C ARG A 28 -10.05 -4.51 11.22
N ASP A 29 -10.53 -3.27 11.17
CA ASP A 29 -11.87 -2.92 11.61
C ASP A 29 -12.96 -3.30 10.57
N SER A 30 -12.57 -3.86 9.43
CA SER A 30 -13.48 -4.32 8.38
C SER A 30 -13.96 -5.75 8.61
N GLU A 31 -15.27 -5.99 8.47
CA GLU A 31 -15.85 -7.34 8.46
C GLU A 31 -15.74 -8.02 7.07
N GLU A 32 -15.37 -7.28 6.02
CA GLU A 32 -15.35 -7.76 4.64
C GLU A 32 -13.93 -8.10 4.15
N TYR A 33 -12.94 -7.33 4.60
CA TYR A 33 -11.58 -7.39 4.10
C TYR A 33 -10.60 -7.95 5.11
N ARG A 34 -9.56 -8.63 4.61
CA ARG A 34 -8.41 -9.09 5.41
C ARG A 34 -7.09 -8.69 4.77
N SER A 35 -6.13 -8.36 5.61
CA SER A 35 -4.84 -7.80 5.22
C SER A 35 -3.73 -8.86 5.19
N LEU A 36 -3.05 -8.97 4.05
CA LEU A 36 -1.83 -9.78 3.90
C LEU A 36 -0.62 -8.85 3.86
N LEU A 37 0.08 -8.70 4.98
CA LEU A 37 1.20 -7.77 5.10
C LEU A 37 2.49 -8.36 4.53
N VAL A 38 3.16 -7.61 3.65
CA VAL A 38 4.52 -7.90 3.18
C VAL A 38 5.39 -6.67 3.41
N MET A 39 6.36 -6.74 4.30
CA MET A 39 7.29 -5.64 4.56
C MET A 39 8.67 -5.95 4.00
N SER A 40 9.23 -5.01 3.24
CA SER A 40 10.65 -5.09 2.87
C SER A 40 11.55 -4.91 4.11
N ARG A 41 12.80 -5.41 4.05
CA ARG A 41 13.80 -5.15 5.11
C ARG A 41 13.97 -3.65 5.39
N SER A 42 14.02 -2.82 4.34
CA SER A 42 14.15 -1.37 4.49
C SER A 42 12.89 -0.73 5.09
N ALA A 43 11.70 -1.31 4.88
CA ALA A 43 10.48 -0.82 5.54
C ALA A 43 10.52 -1.06 7.04
N LYS A 44 10.98 -2.23 7.47
CA LYS A 44 11.16 -2.56 8.90
C LYS A 44 12.11 -1.55 9.58
N LEU A 45 13.22 -1.20 8.94
CA LEU A 45 14.15 -0.17 9.44
C LEU A 45 13.53 1.23 9.49
N THR A 46 12.80 1.64 8.44
CA THR A 46 12.15 2.96 8.42
C THR A 46 11.04 3.07 9.48
N LEU A 47 10.30 1.99 9.74
CA LEU A 47 9.29 1.95 10.81
C LEU A 47 9.88 2.31 12.17
N GLU A 48 11.01 1.68 12.53
CA GLU A 48 11.70 1.91 13.80
C GLU A 48 12.32 3.33 13.90
N GLN A 49 12.54 4.00 12.76
CA GLN A 49 13.04 5.37 12.73
C GLN A 49 11.93 6.42 12.84
N GLU A 50 10.72 6.10 12.41
CA GLU A 50 9.62 7.06 12.30
C GLU A 50 8.59 6.94 13.41
N THR A 51 8.60 5.83 14.15
CA THR A 51 7.58 5.49 15.12
C THR A 51 8.19 4.87 16.36
N ASP A 52 7.48 4.96 17.48
CA ASP A 52 7.84 4.25 18.71
C ASP A 52 7.40 2.76 18.70
N TRP A 53 6.90 2.27 17.56
CA TRP A 53 6.38 0.92 17.42
C TRP A 53 7.47 -0.05 16.97
N SER A 54 7.49 -1.23 17.58
CA SER A 54 8.27 -2.35 17.05
C SER A 54 7.62 -2.91 15.78
N VAL A 55 8.45 -3.58 14.96
CA VAL A 55 7.96 -4.33 13.80
C VAL A 55 6.86 -5.31 14.19
N SER A 56 7.01 -6.03 15.30
CA SER A 56 6.01 -7.00 15.77
C SER A 56 4.68 -6.37 16.17
N GLN A 57 4.68 -5.14 16.69
CA GLN A 57 3.44 -4.43 17.01
C GLN A 57 2.68 -4.04 15.75
N VAL A 58 3.38 -3.60 14.69
CA VAL A 58 2.76 -3.28 13.40
C VAL A 58 2.33 -4.53 12.64
N GLU A 59 3.14 -5.59 12.66
CA GLU A 59 2.77 -6.91 12.12
C GLU A 59 1.51 -7.45 12.80
N ALA A 60 1.39 -7.22 14.11
CA ALA A 60 0.20 -7.55 14.88
C ALA A 60 -1.00 -6.64 14.58
N LEU A 61 -0.95 -5.68 13.64
CA LEU A 61 -2.12 -4.99 13.06
C LEU A 61 -2.70 -5.72 11.84
N ALA A 62 -1.91 -6.57 11.17
CA ALA A 62 -2.36 -7.33 10.01
C ALA A 62 -3.12 -8.61 10.40
N ASP A 63 -3.83 -9.21 9.44
CA ASP A 63 -4.46 -10.53 9.59
C ASP A 63 -3.48 -11.67 9.36
N GLU A 64 -2.57 -11.48 8.40
CA GLU A 64 -1.53 -12.43 8.03
C GLU A 64 -0.27 -11.65 7.65
N VAL A 65 0.89 -12.17 8.06
CA VAL A 65 2.20 -11.57 7.76
C VAL A 65 2.99 -12.56 6.91
N LEU A 66 3.52 -12.06 5.80
CA LEU A 66 4.29 -12.84 4.84
C LEU A 66 5.68 -12.24 4.71
N GLU A 67 6.70 -13.07 4.93
CA GLU A 67 8.09 -12.65 4.78
C GLU A 67 8.42 -12.33 3.32
N GLN A 68 9.13 -11.22 3.08
CA GLN A 68 9.52 -10.80 1.73
C GLN A 68 10.33 -11.85 0.97
N ASP A 69 11.06 -12.73 1.67
CA ASP A 69 11.90 -13.76 1.07
C ASP A 69 11.10 -15.04 0.74
N ASN A 70 9.85 -15.15 1.20
CA ASN A 70 8.97 -16.29 0.95
C ASN A 70 8.25 -16.18 -0.40
N ILE A 71 8.99 -16.42 -1.49
CA ILE A 71 8.43 -16.45 -2.86
C ILE A 71 7.45 -17.60 -3.13
N GLY A 72 7.26 -18.52 -2.18
CA GLY A 72 6.25 -19.59 -2.24
C GLY A 72 4.90 -19.21 -1.62
N ALA A 73 4.78 -18.02 -1.02
CA ALA A 73 3.55 -17.56 -0.39
C ALA A 73 2.40 -17.35 -1.41
N GLY A 74 1.16 -17.40 -0.93
CA GLY A 74 -0.05 -17.30 -1.76
C GLY A 74 -0.01 -16.18 -2.80
N PRO A 75 0.23 -14.91 -2.42
CA PRO A 75 0.29 -13.78 -3.35
C PRO A 75 1.33 -13.88 -4.49
N ALA A 76 2.26 -14.84 -4.45
CA ALA A 76 3.19 -15.09 -5.54
C ALA A 76 2.57 -15.84 -6.74
N SER A 77 1.33 -16.33 -6.60
CA SER A 77 0.56 -17.01 -7.64
C SER A 77 -0.71 -16.25 -8.03
N GLY A 78 -0.98 -16.17 -9.34
CA GLY A 78 -2.24 -15.61 -9.85
C GLY A 78 -3.49 -16.42 -9.49
N SER A 79 -3.34 -17.73 -9.24
CA SER A 79 -4.45 -18.57 -8.79
C SER A 79 -4.90 -18.28 -7.36
N TYR A 80 -4.03 -17.66 -6.55
CA TYR A 80 -4.38 -17.18 -5.22
C TYR A 80 -5.15 -15.85 -5.38
N ARG A 81 -6.44 -15.87 -5.02
CA ARG A 81 -7.33 -14.72 -5.25
C ARG A 81 -7.15 -13.67 -4.15
N THR A 82 -6.90 -12.44 -4.59
CA THR A 82 -6.88 -11.22 -3.80
C THR A 82 -7.70 -10.17 -4.54
N GLU A 83 -8.20 -9.17 -3.82
CA GLU A 83 -8.87 -8.00 -4.41
C GLU A 83 -7.88 -7.00 -4.98
N GLY A 84 -6.58 -7.19 -4.75
CA GLY A 84 -5.50 -6.34 -5.23
C GLY A 84 -4.40 -6.16 -4.21
N MET A 85 -3.61 -5.11 -4.41
CA MET A 85 -2.46 -4.78 -3.58
C MET A 85 -2.30 -3.27 -3.41
N VAL A 86 -2.04 -2.81 -2.20
CA VAL A 86 -1.56 -1.45 -1.91
C VAL A 86 -0.12 -1.53 -1.43
N ILE A 87 0.77 -0.67 -1.93
CA ILE A 87 2.12 -0.50 -1.39
C ILE A 87 2.20 0.87 -0.72
N VAL A 88 2.27 0.88 0.61
CA VAL A 88 2.27 2.06 1.46
C VAL A 88 3.28 1.92 2.59
N PRO A 89 4.29 2.79 2.69
CA PRO A 89 4.79 3.67 1.62
C PRO A 89 5.50 2.90 0.49
N CYS A 90 5.50 3.46 -0.71
CA CYS A 90 6.19 2.92 -1.89
C CYS A 90 7.44 3.75 -2.22
N SER A 91 8.61 3.14 -2.13
CA SER A 91 9.90 3.74 -2.47
C SER A 91 10.14 3.72 -3.98
N MET A 92 10.94 4.67 -4.47
CA MET A 92 11.28 4.72 -5.89
C MET A 92 12.06 3.50 -6.37
N LYS A 93 12.82 2.83 -5.46
CA LYS A 93 13.44 1.52 -5.73
C LYS A 93 12.37 0.44 -6.00
N THR A 94 11.32 0.39 -5.18
CA THR A 94 10.22 -0.57 -5.36
C THR A 94 9.46 -0.27 -6.64
N ALA A 95 9.12 0.99 -6.90
CA ALA A 95 8.49 1.39 -8.16
C ALA A 95 9.32 0.99 -9.39
N ALA A 96 10.64 1.19 -9.37
CA ALA A 96 11.53 0.74 -10.43
C ALA A 96 11.55 -0.80 -10.60
N GLY A 97 11.53 -1.54 -9.48
CA GLY A 97 11.43 -3.00 -9.48
C GLY A 97 10.13 -3.51 -10.10
N ILE A 98 9.02 -2.81 -9.86
CA ILE A 98 7.71 -3.14 -10.47
C ILE A 98 7.73 -2.84 -11.97
N VAL A 99 8.20 -1.65 -12.39
CA VAL A 99 8.30 -1.26 -13.81
C VAL A 99 9.11 -2.25 -14.62
N SER A 100 10.23 -2.71 -14.06
CA SER A 100 11.15 -3.63 -14.75
C SER A 100 10.68 -5.09 -14.75
N GLY A 101 9.70 -5.45 -13.91
CA GLY A 101 9.26 -6.84 -13.76
C GLY A 101 10.32 -7.75 -13.13
N TYR A 102 11.26 -7.19 -12.34
CA TYR A 102 12.42 -7.93 -11.83
C TYR A 102 12.06 -8.97 -10.74
N THR A 103 10.89 -8.83 -10.08
CA THR A 103 10.26 -9.81 -9.15
C THR A 103 11.21 -10.56 -8.19
N ASP A 104 12.23 -9.89 -7.65
CA ASP A 104 13.29 -10.53 -6.86
C ASP A 104 12.88 -10.99 -5.46
N ASN A 105 11.72 -10.53 -4.98
CA ASN A 105 11.16 -10.82 -3.67
C ASN A 105 9.63 -10.88 -3.75
N LEU A 106 8.99 -11.33 -2.67
CA LEU A 106 7.53 -11.47 -2.59
C LEU A 106 6.79 -10.14 -2.79
N LEU A 107 7.32 -9.01 -2.32
CA LEU A 107 6.68 -7.70 -2.50
C LEU A 107 6.58 -7.34 -3.98
N LEU A 108 7.68 -7.46 -4.74
CA LEU A 108 7.69 -7.21 -6.18
C LEU A 108 6.90 -8.28 -6.94
N ARG A 109 7.00 -9.54 -6.53
CA ARG A 109 6.29 -10.65 -7.17
C ARG A 109 4.76 -10.53 -6.99
N ALA A 110 4.29 -10.16 -5.81
CA ALA A 110 2.87 -9.91 -5.56
C ALA A 110 2.35 -8.73 -6.40
N ALA A 111 3.15 -7.69 -6.59
CA ALA A 111 2.80 -6.56 -7.47
C ALA A 111 2.70 -6.99 -8.94
N ASP A 112 3.67 -7.78 -9.43
CA ASP A 112 3.64 -8.36 -10.79
C ASP A 112 2.42 -9.25 -11.01
N VAL A 113 2.10 -10.12 -10.03
CA VAL A 113 0.88 -10.94 -10.05
C VAL A 113 -0.37 -10.07 -10.07
N THR A 114 -0.41 -9.01 -9.26
CA THR A 114 -1.53 -8.07 -9.23
C THR A 114 -1.75 -7.41 -10.60
N ILE A 115 -0.66 -6.98 -11.24
CA ILE A 115 -0.70 -6.37 -12.58
C ILE A 115 -1.21 -7.35 -13.63
N LYS A 116 -0.60 -8.55 -13.72
CA LYS A 116 -0.91 -9.52 -14.78
C LYS A 116 -2.34 -10.09 -14.67
N GLU A 117 -2.86 -10.20 -13.45
CA GLU A 117 -4.23 -10.65 -13.17
C GLU A 117 -5.27 -9.51 -13.26
N LYS A 118 -4.86 -8.31 -13.70
CA LYS A 118 -5.74 -7.13 -13.86
C LYS A 118 -6.45 -6.72 -12.56
N ARG A 119 -5.81 -6.95 -11.42
CA ARG A 119 -6.30 -6.52 -10.10
C ARG A 119 -5.79 -5.12 -9.77
N PRO A 120 -6.48 -4.38 -8.91
CA PRO A 120 -5.99 -3.09 -8.48
C PRO A 120 -4.62 -3.12 -7.79
N LEU A 121 -3.68 -2.31 -8.30
CA LEU A 121 -2.39 -2.03 -7.64
C LEU A 121 -2.32 -0.54 -7.30
N VAL A 122 -2.28 -0.21 -6.01
CA VAL A 122 -2.20 1.18 -5.53
C VAL A 122 -0.81 1.44 -4.97
N LEU A 123 -0.15 2.50 -5.45
CA LEU A 123 1.22 2.84 -5.06
C LEU A 123 1.26 4.19 -4.37
N ALA A 124 1.55 4.20 -3.06
CA ALA A 124 1.82 5.40 -2.29
C ALA A 124 3.26 5.88 -2.51
N ALA A 125 3.59 6.27 -3.75
CA ALA A 125 4.94 6.68 -4.14
C ALA A 125 5.37 7.94 -3.35
N ARG A 126 6.35 7.79 -2.47
CA ARG A 126 6.85 8.87 -1.61
C ARG A 126 8.28 9.22 -2.00
N GLU A 127 8.46 10.38 -2.62
CA GLU A 127 9.77 11.00 -2.84
C GLU A 127 9.62 12.51 -3.12
N THR A 128 10.59 13.32 -2.68
CA THR A 128 10.69 14.73 -3.08
C THR A 128 12.11 15.27 -2.83
N PRO A 129 12.73 15.98 -3.79
CA PRO A 129 12.28 16.21 -5.16
C PRO A 129 12.34 14.93 -6.01
N MET A 130 11.58 14.89 -7.11
CA MET A 130 11.61 13.76 -8.05
C MET A 130 12.62 14.00 -9.17
N SER A 131 13.43 12.99 -9.48
CA SER A 131 14.27 12.96 -10.66
C SER A 131 13.47 12.56 -11.91
N GLU A 132 14.04 12.77 -13.10
CA GLU A 132 13.47 12.27 -14.36
C GLU A 132 13.26 10.75 -14.33
N ILE A 133 14.18 10.01 -13.69
CA ILE A 133 14.09 8.55 -13.53
C ILE A 133 12.83 8.20 -12.73
N HIS A 134 12.55 8.93 -11.65
CA HIS A 134 11.37 8.71 -10.83
C HIS A 134 10.09 8.95 -11.63
N LEU A 135 10.02 10.09 -12.32
CA LEU A 135 8.85 10.47 -13.12
C LEU A 135 8.59 9.49 -14.26
N ARG A 136 9.63 9.05 -14.96
CA ARG A 136 9.51 8.06 -16.05
C ARG A 136 8.96 6.73 -15.54
N ASN A 137 9.46 6.23 -14.40
CA ASN A 137 8.96 4.99 -13.82
C ASN A 137 7.48 5.10 -13.41
N LEU A 138 7.10 6.19 -12.74
CA LEU A 138 5.71 6.41 -12.36
C LEU A 138 4.79 6.62 -13.57
N TYR A 139 5.28 7.28 -14.62
CA TYR A 139 4.57 7.43 -15.89
C TYR A 139 4.25 6.07 -16.51
N GLU A 140 5.24 5.18 -16.68
CA GLU A 140 5.00 3.85 -17.29
C GLU A 140 4.00 3.03 -16.46
N LEU A 141 4.10 3.07 -15.13
CA LEU A 141 3.12 2.42 -14.25
C LEU A 141 1.72 3.01 -14.42
N SER A 142 1.60 4.35 -14.48
CA SER A 142 0.29 5.03 -14.60
C SER A 142 -0.45 4.73 -15.90
N ARG A 143 0.24 4.22 -16.92
CA ARG A 143 -0.38 3.80 -18.19
C ARG A 143 -1.12 2.48 -18.08
N LEU A 144 -0.85 1.69 -17.05
CA LEU A 144 -1.55 0.44 -16.78
C LEU A 144 -2.90 0.77 -16.13
N SER A 145 -4.00 0.36 -16.78
CA SER A 145 -5.37 0.72 -16.37
C SER A 145 -5.75 0.27 -14.96
N ASN A 146 -5.00 -0.68 -14.39
CA ASN A 146 -5.19 -1.23 -13.06
C ASN A 146 -4.07 -0.81 -12.08
N VAL A 147 -3.37 0.30 -12.34
CA VAL A 147 -2.39 0.86 -11.42
C VAL A 147 -2.76 2.30 -11.05
N TRP A 148 -2.80 2.60 -9.76
CA TRP A 148 -3.07 3.92 -9.21
C TRP A 148 -1.81 4.47 -8.57
N ILE A 149 -1.34 5.63 -9.06
CA ILE A 149 -0.26 6.37 -8.43
C ILE A 149 -0.88 7.40 -7.48
N VAL A 150 -0.80 7.14 -6.17
CA VAL A 150 -1.47 7.94 -5.13
C VAL A 150 -0.40 8.43 -4.14
N PRO A 151 0.43 9.41 -4.53
CA PRO A 151 1.48 9.91 -3.65
C PRO A 151 0.87 10.52 -2.37
N PRO A 152 1.51 10.38 -1.21
CA PRO A 152 1.00 10.89 0.06
C PRO A 152 1.13 12.42 0.14
N MET A 153 0.24 13.12 -0.56
CA MET A 153 0.17 14.58 -0.62
C MET A 153 -0.84 15.12 0.40
N MET A 154 -0.42 16.10 1.21
CA MET A 154 -1.30 16.72 2.21
C MET A 154 -2.56 17.33 1.57
N THR A 155 -3.70 17.14 2.24
CA THR A 155 -5.01 17.64 1.79
C THR A 155 -5.56 18.67 2.76
N PHE A 156 -5.83 19.89 2.29
CA PHE A 156 -6.25 21.02 3.14
C PHE A 156 -7.74 21.38 3.03
N TYR A 157 -8.45 20.93 1.99
CA TYR A 157 -9.84 21.33 1.77
C TYR A 157 -10.81 20.85 2.86
N GLN A 158 -10.42 19.81 3.59
CA GLN A 158 -11.20 19.26 4.69
C GLN A 158 -10.93 19.94 6.04
N LYS A 159 -10.06 20.97 6.06
CA LYS A 159 -9.58 21.69 7.25
C LYS A 159 -9.16 20.71 8.37
N PRO A 160 -8.12 19.89 8.14
CA PRO A 160 -7.65 18.94 9.15
C PRO A 160 -7.18 19.69 10.40
N GLU A 161 -7.52 19.17 11.57
CA GLU A 161 -7.15 19.71 12.88
C GLU A 161 -5.93 18.98 13.45
N SER A 162 -5.56 17.83 12.86
CA SER A 162 -4.44 17.00 13.30
C SER A 162 -3.68 16.36 12.12
N ILE A 163 -2.47 15.84 12.40
CA ILE A 163 -1.74 14.98 11.44
C ILE A 163 -2.52 13.68 11.20
N ASP A 164 -3.16 13.12 12.23
CA ASP A 164 -3.95 11.90 12.10
C ASP A 164 -5.13 12.10 11.13
N ASP A 165 -5.78 13.28 11.12
CA ASP A 165 -6.83 13.60 10.14
C ASP A 165 -6.31 13.52 8.70
N MET A 166 -5.07 13.99 8.46
CA MET A 166 -4.45 13.93 7.14
C MET A 166 -4.07 12.49 6.78
N VAL A 167 -3.51 11.73 7.74
CA VAL A 167 -3.10 10.33 7.56
C VAL A 167 -4.33 9.46 7.29
N THR A 168 -5.39 9.57 8.09
CA THR A 168 -6.67 8.88 7.93
C THR A 168 -7.31 9.18 6.58
N HIS A 169 -7.29 10.45 6.16
CA HIS A 169 -7.81 10.82 4.84
C HIS A 169 -7.02 10.21 3.68
N LEU A 170 -5.68 10.20 3.76
CA LEU A 170 -4.84 9.59 2.74
C LEU A 170 -4.96 8.06 2.73
N ALA A 171 -5.01 7.42 3.90
CA ALA A 171 -5.23 5.98 4.02
C ALA A 171 -6.56 5.57 3.38
N ALA A 172 -7.63 6.33 3.61
CA ALA A 172 -8.91 6.10 2.94
C ALA A 172 -8.82 6.26 1.41
N LYS A 173 -8.08 7.25 0.90
CA LYS A 173 -7.82 7.39 -0.55
C LYS A 173 -7.04 6.21 -1.14
N LEU A 174 -6.09 5.67 -0.40
CA LEU A 174 -5.31 4.49 -0.82
C LEU A 174 -6.15 3.23 -0.87
N LEU A 175 -7.14 3.09 0.01
CA LEU A 175 -7.99 1.90 0.09
C LEU A 175 -9.25 2.00 -0.81
N LEU A 176 -9.60 3.21 -1.27
CA LEU A 176 -10.75 3.46 -2.13
C LEU A 176 -10.80 2.58 -3.41
N PRO A 177 -9.69 2.33 -4.13
CA PRO A 177 -9.71 1.49 -5.34
C PRO A 177 -10.14 0.03 -5.11
N PHE A 178 -10.08 -0.46 -3.87
CA PHE A 178 -10.55 -1.81 -3.51
C PHE A 178 -12.02 -1.82 -3.08
N GLY A 179 -12.68 -0.66 -3.00
CA GLY A 179 -14.06 -0.54 -2.52
C GLY A 179 -14.18 -0.52 -0.99
N VAL A 180 -13.09 -0.26 -0.26
CA VAL A 180 -13.13 -0.11 1.21
C VAL A 180 -13.75 1.25 1.55
N GLU A 181 -14.85 1.24 2.30
CA GLU A 181 -15.50 2.46 2.80
C GLU A 181 -15.00 2.80 4.21
N VAL A 182 -14.47 4.00 4.38
CA VAL A 182 -13.98 4.52 5.67
C VAL A 182 -14.93 5.61 6.15
N LYS A 183 -15.50 5.48 7.36
CA LYS A 183 -16.53 6.40 7.88
C LYS A 183 -16.00 7.82 8.04
N GLU A 184 -14.74 7.93 8.42
CA GLU A 184 -14.00 9.17 8.66
C GLU A 184 -13.60 9.87 7.36
N TYR A 185 -13.76 9.21 6.20
CA TYR A 185 -13.43 9.79 4.92
C TYR A 185 -14.43 10.89 4.51
N ARG A 186 -13.98 12.14 4.63
CA ARG A 186 -14.73 13.32 4.17
C ARG A 186 -14.70 13.40 2.64
N ARG A 187 -15.73 12.83 1.99
CA ARG A 187 -15.98 13.02 0.54
C ARG A 187 -16.22 14.51 0.24
N TRP A 188 -15.62 15.00 -0.84
CA TRP A 188 -15.90 16.35 -1.35
C TRP A 188 -17.37 16.43 -1.79
N LYS A 189 -18.13 17.39 -1.25
CA LYS A 189 -19.58 17.55 -1.52
C LYS A 189 -19.90 18.63 -2.56
N GLY A 190 -18.90 19.18 -3.24
CA GLY A 190 -19.09 20.38 -4.06
C GLY A 190 -19.10 21.65 -3.22
N CYS A 191 -18.99 22.79 -3.89
CA CYS A 191 -19.26 24.11 -3.33
C CYS A 191 -20.67 24.56 -3.72
#